data_AF-A0A1G4JWG4-F1
#
_entry.id   AF-A0A1G4JWG4-F1
#
_cell.length_a   1.000
_cell.length_b   1.000
_cell.length_c   1.000
_cell.angle_alpha   90.00
_cell.angle_beta   90.00
_cell.angle_gamma   90.00
#
_symmetry.space_group_name_H-M   'P 1'
#
loop_
_entity.id
_entity.type
_entity.pdbx_description
1 polymer ?
#
loop_
_entity_poly.entity_id
_entity_poly.type
_entity_poly.pdbx_seq_one_letter_code
_entity_poly.pdbx_strand_id
1 'polypeptide(L)'
;MHALPISSLLNSSEPALVLNLCSKIYLEEWYLANSSHPYLGSSEARVISEKTGLTLRQVKNWVSNRRRKSKKHRIEPLLSHLLNKS
;
A
#
# COMPACT_ATOMS: atom_id res chain seq x y z
N MET A 1 1.55 38.80 -17.36
CA MET A 1 1.02 37.43 -17.16
C MET A 1 2.15 36.60 -16.54
N HIS A 2 2.26 36.55 -15.21
CA HIS A 2 3.30 35.77 -14.54
C HIS A 2 2.71 34.43 -14.11
N ALA A 3 3.27 33.34 -14.63
CA ALA A 3 2.92 31.99 -14.22
C ALA A 3 3.26 31.79 -12.74
N LEU A 4 2.33 31.21 -11.98
CA LEU A 4 2.53 30.92 -10.56
C LEU A 4 3.62 29.84 -10.38
N PRO A 5 4.45 29.94 -9.32
CA PRO A 5 5.52 28.99 -9.06
C PRO A 5 4.94 27.60 -8.75
N ILE A 6 5.61 26.56 -9.26
CA ILE A 6 5.19 25.14 -9.13
C ILE A 6 4.96 24.73 -7.66
N SER A 7 5.58 25.43 -6.69
CA SER A 7 5.37 25.23 -5.25
C SER A 7 3.92 25.47 -4.78
N SER A 8 3.10 26.15 -5.57
CA SER A 8 1.68 26.43 -5.27
C SER A 8 0.70 25.33 -5.73
N LEU A 9 1.15 24.33 -6.49
CA LEU A 9 0.29 23.24 -7.02
C LEU A 9 0.26 21.98 -6.15
N LEU A 10 0.99 21.96 -5.03
CA LEU A 10 1.06 20.79 -4.13
C LEU A 10 0.04 20.85 -2.98
N ASN A 11 -0.83 21.86 -2.93
CA ASN A 11 -1.75 22.06 -1.82
C ASN A 11 -3.19 22.35 -2.27
N SER A 12 -3.75 21.45 -3.09
CA SER A 12 -5.17 21.47 -3.48
C SER A 12 -5.70 20.04 -3.61
N SER A 13 -6.40 19.58 -2.58
CA SER A 13 -7.47 18.55 -2.57
C SER A 13 -7.69 17.65 -3.81
N GLU A 14 -7.38 16.34 -3.63
CA GLU A 14 -7.95 15.10 -4.25
C GLU A 14 -7.57 14.73 -5.71
N PRO A 15 -7.16 13.45 -5.98
CA PRO A 15 -7.94 12.26 -5.63
C PRO A 15 -7.22 11.27 -4.70
N ALA A 16 -7.98 10.67 -3.79
CA ALA A 16 -7.63 9.69 -2.77
C ALA A 16 -7.04 8.35 -3.26
N LEU A 17 -6.45 8.24 -4.46
CA LEU A 17 -6.25 6.94 -5.11
C LEU A 17 -4.83 6.61 -5.61
N VAL A 18 -3.88 7.55 -5.62
CA VAL A 18 -2.50 7.22 -6.03
C VAL A 18 -1.56 7.35 -4.85
N LEU A 19 -1.32 6.22 -4.18
CA LEU A 19 -0.13 6.11 -3.32
C LEU A 19 1.09 6.42 -4.16
N ASN A 20 1.96 7.32 -3.69
CA ASN A 20 3.25 7.51 -4.32
C ASN A 20 4.03 6.17 -4.31
N LEU A 21 4.91 5.98 -5.29
CA LEU A 21 5.57 4.69 -5.51
C LEU A 21 6.33 4.21 -4.27
N CYS A 22 7.02 5.11 -3.56
CA CYS A 22 7.78 4.80 -2.36
C CYS A 22 6.89 4.28 -1.22
N SER A 23 5.76 4.96 -0.95
CA SER A 23 4.81 4.54 0.08
C SER A 23 4.19 3.18 -0.26
N LYS A 24 3.90 2.92 -1.54
CA LYS A 24 3.40 1.62 -1.99
C LYS A 24 4.44 0.51 -1.83
N ILE A 25 5.69 0.74 -2.21
CA ILE A 25 6.78 -0.22 -2.05
C ILE A 25 6.95 -0.58 -0.58
N TYR A 26 7.04 0.43 0.29
CA TYR A 26 7.21 0.23 1.73
C TYR A 26 6.05 -0.58 2.35
N LEU A 27 4.81 -0.28 1.95
CA LEU A 27 3.63 -1.01 2.39
C LEU A 27 3.61 -2.47 1.90
N GLU A 28 4.03 -2.74 0.66
CA GLU A 28 4.17 -4.10 0.13
C GLU A 28 5.27 -4.89 0.84
N GLU A 29 6.43 -4.28 1.09
CA GLU A 29 7.51 -4.89 1.86
C GLU A 29 7.05 -5.30 3.26
N TRP A 30 6.38 -4.40 3.98
CA TRP A 30 5.81 -4.71 5.29
C TRP A 30 4.79 -5.86 5.19
N TYR A 31 3.91 -5.86 4.17
CA TYR A 31 2.90 -6.90 4.00
C TYR A 31 3.51 -8.28 3.73
N LEU A 32 4.54 -8.35 2.89
CA LEU A 32 5.24 -9.60 2.57
C LEU A 32 6.01 -10.15 3.79
N ALA A 33 6.68 -9.27 4.53
CA ALA A 33 7.38 -9.63 5.77
C ALA A 33 6.42 -10.17 6.85
N ASN A 34 5.15 -9.73 6.83
CA ASN A 34 4.11 -10.16 7.77
C ASN A 34 3.08 -11.12 7.11
N SER A 35 3.47 -11.83 6.05
CA SER A 35 2.54 -12.65 5.26
C SER A 35 1.84 -13.78 6.04
N SER A 36 2.45 -14.28 7.12
CA SER A 36 1.84 -15.26 8.04
C SER A 36 0.69 -14.67 8.87
N HIS A 37 0.78 -13.39 9.24
CA HIS A 37 -0.23 -12.69 10.03
C HIS A 37 -0.33 -11.19 9.64
N PRO A 38 -0.91 -10.84 8.48
CA PRO A 38 -0.87 -9.49 7.93
C PRO A 38 -1.91 -8.55 8.55
N TYR A 39 -1.87 -8.38 9.87
CA TYR A 39 -2.76 -7.52 10.65
C TYR A 39 -1.92 -6.52 11.44
N LEU A 40 -2.17 -5.23 11.20
CA LEU A 40 -1.43 -4.16 11.87
C LEU A 40 -1.86 -4.01 13.34
N GLY A 41 -0.86 -3.92 14.22
CA GLY A 41 -0.99 -3.32 15.53
C GLY A 41 -1.01 -1.79 15.48
N SER A 42 -1.39 -1.16 16.60
CA SER A 42 -1.44 0.31 16.72
C SER A 42 -0.07 0.96 16.57
N SER A 43 0.99 0.34 17.10
CA SER A 43 2.37 0.86 17.02
C SER A 43 2.90 0.79 15.60
N GLU A 44 2.69 -0.34 14.91
CA GLU A 44 3.14 -0.53 13.52
C GLU A 44 2.44 0.46 12.57
N ALA A 45 1.13 0.67 12.76
CA ALA A 45 0.39 1.63 11.96
C ALA A 45 0.95 3.06 12.10
N ARG A 46 1.43 3.44 13.29
CA ARG A 46 2.11 4.74 13.52
C ARG A 46 3.46 4.81 12.82
N VAL A 47 4.30 3.79 12.97
CA VAL A 47 5.61 3.74 12.30
C VAL A 47 5.47 3.85 10.79
N ILE A 48 4.53 3.11 10.19
CA ILE A 48 4.30 3.16 8.74
C ILE A 48 3.77 4.54 8.33
N SER A 49 2.87 5.14 9.13
CA SER A 49 2.35 6.49 8.88
C SER A 49 3.46 7.53 8.86
N GLU A 50 4.36 7.50 9.85
CA GLU A 50 5.53 8.40 9.92
C GLU A 50 6.48 8.22 8.73
N LYS A 51 6.71 6.98 8.30
CA LYS A 51 7.61 6.68 7.18
C LYS A 51 7.04 7.04 5.81
N THR A 52 5.73 6.97 5.64
CA THR A 52 5.07 7.10 4.33
C THR A 52 4.33 8.42 4.13
N GLY A 53 4.14 9.21 5.20
CA GLY A 53 3.31 10.42 5.21
C GLY A 53 1.81 10.14 5.10
N LEU A 54 1.38 8.87 5.11
CA LEU A 54 -0.03 8.49 5.03
C LEU A 54 -0.69 8.61 6.39
N THR A 55 -1.99 8.92 6.42
CA THR A 55 -2.75 8.87 7.66
C THR A 55 -2.90 7.43 8.18
N LEU A 56 -3.06 7.26 9.50
CA LEU A 56 -3.32 5.96 10.12
C LEU A 56 -4.51 5.22 9.47
N ARG A 57 -5.55 5.96 9.06
CA ARG A 57 -6.72 5.42 8.38
C ARG A 57 -6.36 4.86 7.00
N GLN A 58 -5.57 5.59 6.21
CA GLN A 58 -5.11 5.13 4.90
C GLN A 58 -4.23 3.87 5.03
N VAL A 59 -3.31 3.84 6.00
CA VAL A 59 -2.46 2.67 6.27
C VAL A 59 -3.30 1.43 6.61
N LYS A 60 -4.22 1.56 7.57
CA LYS A 60 -5.12 0.46 7.97
C LYS A 60 -6.01 -0.01 6.82
N ASN A 61 -6.56 0.93 6.05
CA ASN A 61 -7.39 0.62 4.88
C ASN A 61 -6.58 -0.10 3.80
N TRP A 62 -5.34 0.33 3.55
CA TRP A 62 -4.47 -0.29 2.57
C TRP A 62 -4.20 -1.75 2.93
N VAL A 63 -3.79 -2.04 4.16
CA VAL A 63 -3.52 -3.43 4.57
C VAL A 63 -4.80 -4.29 4.50
N SER A 64 -5.95 -3.74 4.91
CA SER A 64 -7.24 -4.43 4.80
C SER A 64 -7.62 -4.74 3.34
N ASN A 65 -7.42 -3.77 2.44
CA ASN A 65 -7.63 -3.94 1.01
C ASN A 65 -6.64 -4.94 0.41
N ARG A 66 -5.38 -4.92 0.84
CA ARG A 66 -4.33 -5.82 0.35
C ARG A 66 -4.60 -7.28 0.71
N ARG A 67 -5.06 -7.56 1.93
CA ARG A 67 -5.56 -8.89 2.34
C ARG A 67 -6.70 -9.36 1.42
N ARG A 68 -7.68 -8.50 1.18
CA ARG A 68 -8.82 -8.81 0.29
C ARG A 68 -8.37 -9.06 -1.14
N LYS A 69 -7.40 -8.30 -1.66
CA LYS A 69 -6.82 -8.51 -2.98
C LYS A 69 -6.04 -9.83 -3.06
N SER A 70 -5.25 -10.17 -2.03
CA SER A 70 -4.53 -11.45 -1.96
C SER A 70 -5.47 -12.67 -2.01
N LYS A 71 -6.63 -12.58 -1.35
CA LYS A 71 -7.65 -13.65 -1.39
C LYS A 71 -8.29 -13.80 -2.78
N LYS A 72 -8.39 -12.70 -3.55
CA LYS A 72 -8.96 -12.71 -4.91
C LYS A 72 -8.02 -13.27 -5.95
N HIS A 73 -6.70 -13.10 -5.77
CA HIS A 73 -5.68 -13.63 -6.69
C HIS A 73 -5.20 -15.03 -6.27
N ARG A 74 -6.12 -15.96 -5.97
CA ARG A 74 -5.73 -17.37 -5.87
C ARG A 74 -5.44 -17.86 -7.29
N ILE A 75 -4.23 -18.37 -7.49
CA ILE A 75 -3.85 -19.06 -8.72
C ILE A 75 -4.78 -20.25 -8.87
N GLU A 76 -5.33 -20.45 -10.08
CA GLU A 76 -6.14 -21.62 -10.40
C GLU A 76 -5.38 -22.90 -10.01
N PRO A 77 -6.00 -23.86 -9.31
CA PRO A 77 -5.31 -25.07 -8.85
C PRO A 77 -4.56 -25.79 -9.98
N LEU A 78 -5.14 -25.80 -11.19
CA LEU A 78 -4.50 -26.37 -12.37
C LEU A 78 -3.23 -25.62 -12.78
N LEU A 79 -3.16 -24.30 -12.65
CA LEU A 79 -1.97 -23.52 -13.03
C LEU A 79 -0.87 -23.57 -11.95
N SER A 80 -1.20 -24.00 -10.74
CA SER A 80 -0.23 -24.09 -9.63
C SER A 80 0.97 -25.00 -9.96
N HIS A 81 0.75 -26.08 -10.71
CA HIS A 81 1.81 -27.02 -11.08
C HIS A 81 2.80 -26.44 -12.12
N LEU A 82 2.42 -25.38 -12.85
CA LEU A 82 3.30 -24.71 -13.81
C LEU A 82 4.23 -23.70 -13.11
N LEU A 83 3.75 -23.09 -12.02
CA LEU A 83 4.50 -22.09 -11.26
C LEU A 83 5.41 -22.72 -10.20
N ASN A 84 5.13 -23.95 -9.76
CA ASN A 84 5.93 -24.70 -8.79
C ASN A 84 7.01 -25.61 -9.43
N LYS A 85 7.18 -25.59 -10.75
CA LYS A 85 8.26 -26.32 -11.41
C LYS A 85 9.54 -25.49 -11.38
N SER A 86 10.51 -25.92 -10.57
CA SER A 86 11.92 -25.53 -10.61
C SER A 86 12.76 -26.79 -10.66
#